data_AF-R1BNS4-F1
#
_entry.id   AF-R1BNS4-F1
#
_cell.length_a   1.000
_cell.length_b   1.000
_cell.length_c   1.000
_cell.angle_alpha   90.00
_cell.angle_beta   90.00
_cell.angle_gamma   90.00
#
_symmetry.space_group_name_H-M   'P 1'
#
loop_
_entity.id
_entity.type
_entity.pdbx_description
1 polymer ?
#
loop_
_entity_poly.entity_id
_entity_poly.type
_entity_poly.pdbx_seq_one_letter_code
_entity_poly.pdbx_strand_id
1 'polypeptide(L)'
;EHNIARTTPSVYADTLAQLLPYFRSATVLDLPGSTDLRMEEGKSAFEEAIDFLREQRPLAPLTTLSRGLTQAAKDHVADSGTGLVSHTGTDGSSPFDRMSRYGTWTGTAGENLMFGGARFDFITPARSVMLSLIVDDGVADRGHRVAIYNPRFRVVGIASGAHSEY
;
A
#
# COMPACT_ATOMS: atom_id res chain seq x y z
N GLU A 1 -0.44 -1.47 -11.45
CA GLU A 1 -0.81 -0.51 -10.39
C GLU A 1 0.41 0.15 -9.74
N HIS A 2 1.29 -0.56 -9.03
CA HIS A 2 2.45 0.06 -8.36
C HIS A 2 3.33 0.94 -9.29
N ASN A 3 3.67 0.46 -10.50
CA ASN A 3 4.38 1.29 -11.48
C ASN A 3 3.55 2.48 -11.97
N ILE A 4 2.23 2.35 -12.12
CA ILE A 4 1.34 3.47 -12.49
C ILE A 4 1.37 4.54 -11.39
N ALA A 5 1.32 4.15 -10.12
CA ALA A 5 1.42 5.10 -9.01
C ALA A 5 2.71 5.91 -9.08
N ARG A 6 3.84 5.25 -9.39
CA ARG A 6 5.16 5.88 -9.48
C ARG A 6 5.33 6.75 -10.74
N THR A 7 4.92 6.26 -11.90
CA THR A 7 5.17 6.94 -13.19
C THR A 7 4.08 7.95 -13.55
N THR A 8 2.90 7.84 -12.94
CA THR A 8 1.73 8.66 -13.27
C THR A 8 0.90 8.95 -12.00
N PRO A 9 1.48 9.63 -11.00
CA PRO A 9 0.81 9.89 -9.72
C PRO A 9 -0.51 10.66 -9.87
N SER A 10 -0.65 11.49 -10.90
CA SER A 10 -1.88 12.21 -11.21
C SER A 10 -3.10 11.31 -11.39
N VAL A 11 -2.94 10.09 -11.91
CA VAL A 11 -4.06 9.13 -12.04
C VAL A 11 -4.64 8.76 -10.68
N TYR A 12 -3.79 8.63 -9.66
CA TYR A 12 -4.22 8.36 -8.30
C TYR A 12 -4.85 9.60 -7.67
N ALA A 13 -4.32 10.79 -7.94
CA ALA A 13 -4.92 12.05 -7.47
C ALA A 13 -6.32 12.26 -8.07
N ASP A 14 -6.49 12.02 -9.37
CA ASP A 14 -7.79 12.10 -10.05
C ASP A 14 -8.79 11.09 -9.47
N THR A 15 -8.31 9.88 -9.18
CA THR A 15 -9.14 8.82 -8.60
C THR A 15 -9.60 9.21 -7.19
N LEU A 16 -8.69 9.68 -6.32
CA LEU A 16 -9.03 10.13 -4.97
C LEU A 16 -9.97 11.35 -4.99
N ALA A 17 -9.75 12.31 -5.89
CA ALA A 17 -10.60 13.48 -6.02
C ALA A 17 -12.06 13.10 -6.38
N GLN A 18 -12.26 12.05 -7.18
CA GLN A 18 -13.60 11.51 -7.47
C GLN A 18 -14.27 10.86 -6.27
N LEU A 19 -13.51 10.48 -5.23
CA LEU A 19 -14.05 9.90 -3.99
C LEU A 19 -14.48 10.98 -2.99
N LEU A 20 -13.88 12.18 -3.04
CA LEU A 20 -14.18 13.25 -2.09
C LEU A 20 -15.68 13.61 -1.95
N PRO A 21 -16.48 13.68 -3.03
CA PRO A 21 -17.91 13.98 -2.93
C PRO A 21 -18.73 12.94 -2.15
N TYR A 22 -18.21 11.73 -1.98
CA TYR A 22 -18.89 10.63 -1.28
C TYR A 22 -18.63 10.63 0.23
N PHE A 23 -17.81 11.55 0.75
CA PHE A 23 -17.70 11.72 2.20
C PHE A 23 -18.94 12.40 2.76
N ARG A 24 -19.71 11.66 3.59
CA ARG A 24 -20.88 12.19 4.32
C ARG A 24 -20.52 12.88 5.63
N SER A 25 -19.33 12.59 6.17
CA SER A 25 -18.70 13.26 7.30
C SER A 25 -17.18 13.26 7.10
N ALA A 26 -16.42 13.81 8.06
CA ALA A 26 -14.96 13.77 8.00
C ALA A 26 -14.40 12.34 7.88
N THR A 27 -15.05 11.34 8.48
CA THR A 27 -14.49 9.98 8.65
C THR A 27 -15.37 8.88 8.06
N VAL A 28 -16.44 9.23 7.35
CA VAL A 28 -17.35 8.24 6.75
C VAL A 28 -17.45 8.49 5.25
N LEU A 29 -16.96 7.52 4.47
CA LEU A 29 -17.07 7.46 3.02
C LEU A 29 -18.23 6.53 2.63
N ASP A 30 -19.24 7.10 1.98
CA ASP A 30 -20.50 6.46 1.61
C ASP A 30 -20.59 6.34 0.09
N LEU A 31 -20.20 5.17 -0.40
CA LEU A 31 -20.14 4.88 -1.83
C LEU A 31 -21.42 4.18 -2.27
N PRO A 32 -22.07 4.64 -3.36
CA PRO A 32 -23.33 4.06 -3.81
C PRO A 32 -23.22 2.54 -4.01
N GLY A 33 -24.10 1.79 -3.33
CA GLY A 33 -24.15 0.34 -3.44
C GLY A 33 -23.02 -0.41 -2.71
N SER A 34 -22.22 0.27 -1.89
CA SER A 34 -21.18 -0.32 -1.04
C SER A 34 -21.54 -0.16 0.44
N THR A 35 -20.83 -0.89 1.31
CA THR A 35 -20.94 -0.65 2.77
C THR A 35 -20.16 0.62 3.14
N ASP A 36 -20.70 1.42 4.05
CA ASP A 36 -20.02 2.59 4.61
C ASP A 36 -18.62 2.24 5.11
N LEU A 37 -17.62 2.97 4.63
CA LEU A 37 -16.25 2.86 5.11
C LEU A 37 -16.01 3.87 6.21
N ARG A 38 -15.66 3.36 7.40
CA ARG A 38 -15.21 4.19 8.52
C ARG A 38 -13.69 4.29 8.49
N MET A 39 -13.21 5.52 8.53
CA MET A 39 -11.81 5.90 8.46
C MET A 39 -11.37 6.57 9.76
N GLU A 40 -10.08 6.64 10.01
CA GLU A 40 -9.52 7.28 11.20
C GLU A 40 -9.45 8.80 11.03
N GLU A 41 -8.76 9.26 9.99
CA GLU A 41 -8.64 10.66 9.63
C GLU A 41 -9.62 11.01 8.51
N GLY A 42 -9.79 10.08 7.55
CA GLY A 42 -10.76 10.13 6.49
C GLY A 42 -10.45 11.21 5.46
N LYS A 43 -11.38 12.15 5.29
CA LYS A 43 -11.37 13.15 4.21
C LYS A 43 -10.08 13.96 4.17
N SER A 44 -9.54 14.33 5.34
CA SER A 44 -8.29 15.09 5.42
C SER A 44 -7.09 14.30 4.88
N ALA A 45 -7.00 13.00 5.17
CA ALA A 45 -5.94 12.14 4.64
C ALA A 45 -6.05 11.98 3.11
N PHE A 46 -7.28 11.97 2.56
CA PHE A 46 -7.51 11.97 1.12
C PHE A 46 -7.06 13.28 0.46
N GLU A 47 -7.46 14.42 1.02
CA GLU A 47 -7.07 15.75 0.54
C GLU A 47 -5.55 15.92 0.57
N GLU A 48 -4.91 15.56 1.68
CA GLU A 48 -3.45 15.56 1.84
C GLU A 48 -2.75 14.67 0.80
N ALA A 49 -3.28 13.46 0.57
CA ALA A 49 -2.74 12.56 -0.43
C ALA A 49 -2.91 13.11 -1.86
N ILE A 50 -4.03 13.76 -2.16
CA ILE A 50 -4.26 14.41 -3.46
C ILE A 50 -3.22 15.51 -3.66
N ASP A 51 -3.04 16.41 -2.69
CA ASP A 51 -2.07 17.51 -2.78
C ASP A 51 -0.66 16.97 -3.02
N PHE A 52 -0.24 15.98 -2.24
CA PHE A 52 1.04 15.29 -2.45
C PHE A 52 1.17 14.72 -3.88
N LEU A 53 0.16 14.00 -4.37
CA LEU A 53 0.20 13.35 -5.67
C LEU A 53 0.21 14.34 -6.84
N ARG A 54 -0.35 15.54 -6.66
CA ARG A 54 -0.29 16.62 -7.67
C ARG A 54 1.11 17.24 -7.76
N GLU A 55 1.82 17.31 -6.65
CA GLU A 55 3.19 17.84 -6.60
C GLU A 55 4.24 16.77 -6.92
N GLN A 56 3.92 15.50 -6.68
CA GLN A 56 4.83 14.38 -6.86
C GLN A 56 5.25 14.25 -8.33
N ARG A 57 6.55 14.43 -8.58
CA ARG A 57 7.11 14.20 -9.91
C ARG A 57 7.10 12.70 -10.25
N PRO A 58 6.81 12.33 -11.51
CA PRO A 58 6.96 10.96 -11.97
C PRO A 58 8.33 10.38 -11.64
N LEU A 59 8.34 9.17 -11.10
CA LEU A 59 9.55 8.40 -10.83
C LEU A 59 9.78 7.36 -11.92
N ALA A 60 11.02 6.90 -12.03
CA ALA A 60 11.31 5.71 -12.81
C ALA A 60 10.50 4.51 -12.28
N PRO A 61 9.99 3.66 -13.19
CA PRO A 61 9.30 2.44 -12.80
C PRO A 61 10.26 1.50 -12.08
N LEU A 62 9.70 0.61 -11.27
CA LEU A 62 10.41 -0.57 -10.79
C LEU A 62 10.59 -1.50 -11.98
N THR A 63 11.85 -1.84 -12.27
CA THR A 63 12.26 -2.53 -13.50
C THR A 63 12.19 -4.04 -13.38
N THR A 64 12.17 -4.56 -12.15
CA THR A 64 12.27 -6.00 -11.90
C THR A 64 11.32 -6.43 -10.79
N LEU A 65 10.48 -7.43 -11.09
CA LEU A 65 9.83 -8.25 -10.08
C LEU A 65 10.83 -9.31 -9.62
N SER A 66 11.47 -9.08 -8.48
CA SER A 66 12.50 -9.96 -7.94
C SER A 66 11.89 -11.25 -7.40
N ARG A 67 12.39 -12.40 -7.87
CA ARG A 67 12.00 -13.71 -7.35
C ARG A 67 12.30 -13.85 -5.86
N GLY A 68 13.46 -13.36 -5.41
CA GLY A 68 13.87 -13.46 -4.00
C GLY A 68 12.99 -12.61 -3.07
N LEU A 69 12.71 -11.35 -3.46
CA LEU A 69 11.79 -10.50 -2.70
C LEU A 69 10.36 -11.06 -2.71
N THR A 70 9.93 -11.63 -3.85
CA THR A 70 8.61 -12.27 -3.94
C THR A 70 8.52 -13.49 -3.02
N GLN A 71 9.60 -14.26 -2.88
CA GLN A 71 9.62 -15.39 -1.94
C GLN A 71 9.61 -14.91 -0.49
N ALA A 72 10.40 -13.89 -0.14
CA ALA A 72 10.36 -13.27 1.18
C ALA A 72 8.95 -12.75 1.55
N ALA A 73 8.25 -12.14 0.59
CA ALA A 73 6.87 -11.69 0.77
C ALA A 73 5.89 -12.86 0.95
N LYS A 74 6.06 -13.97 0.20
CA LYS A 74 5.22 -15.17 0.35
C LYS A 74 5.38 -15.82 1.71
N ASP A 75 6.60 -15.92 2.21
CA ASP A 75 6.88 -16.46 3.53
C ASP A 75 6.17 -15.62 4.60
N HIS A 76 6.26 -14.29 4.50
CA HIS A 76 5.60 -13.40 5.45
C HIS A 76 4.07 -13.44 5.34
N VAL A 77 3.52 -13.60 4.13
CA VAL A 77 2.08 -13.81 3.93
C VAL A 77 1.61 -15.11 4.58
N ALA A 78 2.38 -16.20 4.44
CA ALA A 78 2.04 -17.47 5.07
C ALA A 78 2.10 -17.39 6.60
N ASP A 79 3.12 -16.69 7.13
CA ASP A 79 3.28 -16.43 8.56
C ASP A 79 2.17 -15.53 9.12
N SER A 80 1.82 -14.48 8.37
CA SER A 80 0.71 -13.57 8.68
C SER A 80 -0.64 -14.28 8.63
N GLY A 81 -0.78 -15.33 7.80
CA GLY A 81 -2.04 -16.05 7.58
C GLY A 81 -2.70 -16.61 8.84
N THR A 82 -1.95 -16.81 9.94
CA THR A 82 -2.48 -17.28 11.21
C THR A 82 -3.10 -16.19 12.08
N GLY A 83 -3.07 -14.93 11.67
CA GLY A 83 -3.60 -13.79 12.42
C GLY A 83 -2.56 -12.74 12.81
N LEU A 84 -1.32 -12.84 12.29
CA LEU A 84 -0.25 -11.92 12.65
C LEU A 84 -0.37 -10.62 11.85
N VAL A 85 -0.54 -9.51 12.58
CA VAL A 85 -0.51 -8.14 12.05
C VAL A 85 0.76 -7.44 12.53
N SER A 86 1.89 -7.71 11.87
CA SER A 86 3.20 -7.13 12.22
C SER A 86 4.19 -7.22 11.07
N HIS A 87 5.15 -6.31 11.04
CA HIS A 87 6.35 -6.45 10.19
C HIS A 87 7.32 -7.52 10.70
N THR A 88 7.28 -7.81 12.00
CA THR A 88 8.11 -8.84 12.64
C THR A 88 7.41 -10.18 12.54
N GLY A 89 8.08 -11.18 11.96
CA GLY A 89 7.53 -12.53 11.83
C GLY A 89 7.39 -13.24 13.19
N THR A 90 6.62 -14.33 13.22
CA THR A 90 6.43 -15.15 14.44
C THR A 90 7.74 -15.77 14.96
N ASP A 91 8.72 -15.94 14.06
CA ASP A 91 10.08 -16.39 14.35
C ASP A 91 11.03 -15.27 14.80
N GLY A 92 10.52 -14.05 14.96
CA GLY A 92 11.29 -12.86 15.34
C GLY A 92 12.05 -12.20 14.18
N SER A 93 11.90 -12.69 12.94
CA SER A 93 12.58 -12.12 11.77
C SER A 93 12.03 -10.75 11.40
N SER A 94 12.93 -9.81 11.09
CA SER A 94 12.59 -8.56 10.44
C SER A 94 12.36 -8.77 8.94
N PRO A 95 11.76 -7.78 8.23
CA PRO A 95 11.65 -7.83 6.77
C PRO A 95 13.01 -8.01 6.08
N PHE A 96 14.06 -7.41 6.64
CA PHE A 96 15.42 -7.49 6.10
C PHE A 96 16.03 -8.88 6.26
N ASP A 97 15.77 -9.56 7.37
CA ASP A 97 16.18 -10.94 7.56
C ASP A 97 15.52 -11.85 6.52
N ARG A 98 14.20 -11.69 6.31
CA ARG A 98 13.44 -12.45 5.30
C ARG A 98 13.95 -12.19 3.88
N MET A 99 14.23 -10.94 3.51
CA MET A 99 14.82 -10.61 2.21
C MET A 99 16.20 -11.27 2.03
N SER A 100 17.00 -11.31 3.10
CA SER A 100 18.37 -11.85 3.08
C SER A 100 18.42 -13.38 2.97
N ARG A 101 17.32 -14.09 3.27
CA ARG A 101 17.19 -15.54 3.02
C ARG A 101 17.25 -15.90 1.54
N TYR A 102 16.79 -14.99 0.67
CA TYR A 102 16.58 -15.28 -0.75
C TYR A 102 17.42 -14.42 -1.69
N GLY A 103 18.39 -13.66 -1.15
CA GLY A 103 19.33 -12.89 -1.93
C GLY A 103 20.06 -11.84 -1.13
N THR A 104 20.84 -11.02 -1.83
CA THR A 104 21.55 -9.87 -1.26
C THR A 104 20.92 -8.60 -1.78
N TRP A 105 20.71 -7.63 -0.89
CA TRP A 105 20.25 -6.29 -1.23
C TRP A 105 21.28 -5.27 -0.77
N THR A 106 21.33 -4.13 -1.44
CA THR A 106 22.28 -3.05 -1.15
C THR A 106 21.59 -1.70 -1.18
N GLY A 107 22.14 -0.72 -0.47
CA GLY A 107 21.62 0.64 -0.44
C GLY A 107 20.43 0.82 0.49
N THR A 108 19.21 0.45 0.06
CA THR A 108 18.00 0.59 0.88
C THR A 108 16.96 -0.45 0.50
N ALA A 109 16.18 -0.89 1.48
CA ALA A 109 15.04 -1.78 1.34
C ALA A 109 13.92 -1.30 2.27
N GLY A 110 12.69 -1.74 2.02
CA GLY A 110 11.52 -1.42 2.83
C GLY A 110 10.40 -2.41 2.56
N GLU A 111 9.40 -2.41 3.43
CA GLU A 111 8.23 -3.27 3.35
C GLU A 111 6.97 -2.44 3.60
N ASN A 112 5.95 -2.69 2.77
CA ASN A 112 4.59 -2.22 3.04
C ASN A 112 3.70 -3.45 3.24
N LEU A 113 2.84 -3.39 4.24
CA LEU A 113 1.83 -4.41 4.51
C LEU A 113 0.44 -3.79 4.37
N MET A 114 -0.53 -4.59 3.95
CA MET A 114 -1.93 -4.16 3.94
C MET A 114 -2.83 -5.34 4.33
N PHE A 115 -3.78 -5.04 5.21
CA PHE A 115 -4.79 -5.98 5.69
C PHE A 115 -6.20 -5.47 5.32
N GLY A 116 -7.15 -6.39 5.18
CA GLY A 116 -8.56 -6.08 4.85
C GLY A 116 -8.85 -5.92 3.36
N GLY A 117 -7.88 -6.19 2.48
CA GLY A 117 -8.10 -6.28 1.03
C GLY A 117 -8.56 -4.99 0.34
N ALA A 118 -9.28 -5.14 -0.77
CA ALA A 118 -9.81 -4.03 -1.54
C ALA A 118 -10.97 -3.37 -0.79
N ARG A 119 -10.90 -2.05 -0.61
CA ARG A 119 -11.91 -1.23 0.07
C ARG A 119 -12.88 -0.54 -0.90
N PHE A 120 -12.60 -0.54 -2.21
CA PHE A 120 -13.38 0.20 -3.20
C PHE A 120 -13.88 -0.73 -4.31
N ASP A 121 -15.12 -1.19 -4.22
CA ASP A 121 -15.67 -2.25 -5.08
C ASP A 121 -15.76 -1.89 -6.58
N PHE A 122 -15.84 -0.61 -6.91
CA PHE A 122 -15.89 -0.10 -8.29
C PHE A 122 -14.49 0.12 -8.90
N ILE A 123 -13.43 -0.21 -8.16
CA ILE A 123 -12.03 -0.11 -8.61
C ILE A 123 -11.40 -1.51 -8.53
N THR A 124 -10.44 -1.80 -9.42
CA THR A 124 -9.73 -3.08 -9.36
C THR A 124 -9.08 -3.30 -7.99
N PRO A 125 -9.06 -4.53 -7.45
CA PRO A 125 -8.49 -4.79 -6.13
C PRO A 125 -7.07 -4.28 -5.96
N ALA A 126 -6.23 -4.44 -6.99
CA ALA A 126 -4.86 -3.95 -6.98
C ALA A 126 -4.76 -2.41 -6.88
N ARG A 127 -5.67 -1.66 -7.52
CA ARG A 127 -5.67 -0.20 -7.42
C ARG A 127 -6.25 0.26 -6.10
N SER A 128 -7.25 -0.45 -5.56
CA SER A 128 -7.78 -0.17 -4.23
C SER A 128 -6.73 -0.33 -3.13
N VAL A 129 -5.89 -1.38 -3.22
CA VAL A 129 -4.73 -1.56 -2.33
C VAL A 129 -3.76 -0.39 -2.45
N MET A 130 -3.40 -0.02 -3.68
CA MET A 130 -2.48 1.11 -3.89
C MET A 130 -3.05 2.44 -3.38
N LEU A 131 -4.34 2.72 -3.59
CA LEU A 131 -4.99 3.92 -3.05
C LEU A 131 -4.95 3.94 -1.52
N SER A 132 -5.23 2.80 -0.89
CA SER A 132 -5.23 2.69 0.57
C SER A 132 -3.82 2.94 1.15
N LEU A 133 -2.78 2.35 0.55
CA LEU A 133 -1.39 2.59 0.96
C LEU A 133 -0.90 4.02 0.67
N ILE A 134 -1.50 4.70 -0.30
CA ILE A 134 -1.14 6.09 -0.64
C ILE A 134 -1.85 7.07 0.29
N VAL A 135 -3.15 6.89 0.55
CA VAL A 135 -3.88 7.69 1.54
C VAL A 135 -3.26 7.47 2.92
N ASP A 136 -2.99 6.21 3.24
CA ASP A 136 -2.36 5.77 4.47
C ASP A 136 -3.12 6.25 5.73
N ASP A 137 -4.45 6.15 5.66
CA ASP A 137 -5.37 6.52 6.74
C ASP A 137 -5.10 5.68 7.99
N GLY A 138 -4.97 6.33 9.15
CA GLY A 138 -4.57 5.70 10.41
C GLY A 138 -3.05 5.55 10.60
N VAL A 139 -2.26 5.96 9.61
CA VAL A 139 -0.79 5.96 9.68
C VAL A 139 -0.29 7.40 9.56
N ALA A 140 -0.12 8.07 10.70
CA ALA A 140 0.16 9.50 10.77
C ALA A 140 1.44 9.93 10.03
N ASP A 141 2.45 9.05 9.92
CA ASP A 141 3.70 9.35 9.21
C ASP A 141 3.66 9.03 7.71
N ARG A 142 2.56 8.44 7.23
CA ARG A 142 2.35 8.05 5.83
C ARG A 142 3.47 7.16 5.30
N GLY A 143 4.05 6.33 6.17
CA GLY A 143 5.22 5.52 5.88
C GLY A 143 5.07 4.67 4.61
N HIS A 144 3.86 4.16 4.34
CA HIS A 144 3.60 3.38 3.13
C HIS A 144 3.67 4.23 1.87
N ARG A 145 3.09 5.45 1.88
CA ARG A 145 3.18 6.40 0.77
C ARG A 145 4.63 6.83 0.54
N VAL A 146 5.36 7.13 1.60
CA VAL A 146 6.79 7.50 1.53
C VAL A 146 7.61 6.37 0.88
N ALA A 147 7.35 5.11 1.25
CA ALA A 147 8.02 3.97 0.65
C ALA A 147 7.68 3.80 -0.85
N ILE A 148 6.40 3.92 -1.24
CA ILE A 148 5.96 3.84 -2.65
C ILE A 148 6.68 4.87 -3.52
N TYR A 149 6.86 6.09 -3.00
CA TYR A 149 7.49 7.20 -3.72
C TYR A 149 8.98 7.39 -3.40
N ASN A 150 9.63 6.37 -2.82
CA ASN A 150 11.08 6.41 -2.63
C ASN A 150 11.81 6.27 -3.99
N PRO A 151 12.58 7.27 -4.43
CA PRO A 151 13.26 7.26 -5.71
C PRO A 151 14.50 6.37 -5.72
N ARG A 152 14.87 5.72 -4.60
CA ARG A 152 15.99 4.79 -4.51
C ARG A 152 15.60 3.34 -4.84
N PHE A 153 14.33 2.99 -4.73
CA PHE A 153 13.86 1.65 -5.10
C PHE A 153 13.87 1.44 -6.61
N ARG A 154 14.29 0.24 -7.03
CA ARG A 154 14.40 -0.18 -8.44
C ARG A 154 13.72 -1.52 -8.72
N VAL A 155 13.57 -2.35 -7.69
CA VAL A 155 13.03 -3.70 -7.78
C VAL A 155 11.99 -3.89 -6.69
N VAL A 156 11.09 -4.86 -6.87
CA VAL A 156 10.01 -5.16 -5.91
C VAL A 156 9.77 -6.66 -5.82
N GLY A 157 9.25 -7.12 -4.69
CA GLY A 157 8.59 -8.41 -4.54
C GLY A 157 7.17 -8.19 -4.03
N ILE A 158 6.22 -8.98 -4.50
CA ILE A 158 4.81 -8.82 -4.15
C ILE A 158 4.21 -10.20 -3.91
N ALA A 159 3.49 -10.35 -2.82
CA ALA A 159 2.66 -11.50 -2.52
C ALA A 159 1.38 -11.05 -1.83
N SER A 160 0.33 -11.85 -1.96
CA SER A 160 -0.93 -11.70 -1.23
C SER A 160 -1.49 -13.08 -0.91
N GLY A 161 -2.28 -13.18 0.14
CA GLY A 161 -2.89 -14.42 0.60
C GLY A 161 -3.98 -14.14 1.63
N ALA A 162 -4.67 -15.19 2.04
CA ALA A 162 -5.71 -15.10 3.07
C ALA A 162 -5.09 -14.82 4.45
N HIS A 163 -5.82 -14.09 5.27
CA HIS A 163 -5.50 -13.85 6.68
C HIS A 163 -6.67 -14.35 7.53
N SER A 164 -6.41 -14.98 8.67
CA SER A 164 -7.47 -15.59 9.49
C SER A 164 -8.50 -14.57 10.02
N GLU A 165 -8.07 -13.31 10.17
CA GLU A 165 -8.91 -12.21 10.68
C GLU A 165 -9.38 -11.21 9.60
N TYR A 166 -8.70 -11.13 8.44
CA TYR A 166 -8.87 -10.04 7.46
C TYR A 166 -9.02 -10.54 6.02
#